data_AF-A0A7W9Q512-F1
#
_entry.id   AF-A0A7W9Q512-F1
#
_cell.length_a   1.000
_cell.length_b   1.000
_cell.length_c   1.000
_cell.angle_alpha   90.00
_cell.angle_beta   90.00
_cell.angle_gamma   90.00
#
_symmetry.space_group_name_H-M   'P 1'
#
loop_
_entity.id
_entity.type
_entity.pdbx_description
1 polymer ?
#
loop_
_entity_poly.entity_id
_entity_poly.type
_entity_poly.pdbx_seq_one_letter_code
_entity_poly.pdbx_strand_id
1 'polypeptide(L)'
;MLLDGPERRRPSPPGPRPAGWAQGGGAGEAPWGEPGCEPGPIAAEDRGFALPPLVDQHGLGVSHGELGLGSFESLLATAGGSHGAAPPGTTFFDTWTGLAVRRWCPPLLGLEAHCTPVRYLAARRELGAYRATRLLLRGCGIGAYLLETGTAAELTSAHELASAADAPAHEIVRLEPLAEQVADTSGTVGDFLGNTAEALYTAARYAVAFACAPGLGDAQPPDAPTVRRAADRWLGTRTRGAGLDDPVLLRHLMWNAVATGLPVQLHCPQPEQIATFLAATAGLGTDLVLLPGHGGHERAARFAAVFPHVYADVGPAPQETLRQAPFGKLLFSTGARALPELYVVAACLFAERMAQLAREWAAEGVCTEPEAWRIASLVAAGTARRVYRLAAGAGSSSAG
;
A
#
# COMPACT_ATOMS: atom_id res chain seq x y z
N MET A 1 16.96 -19.66 -73.43
CA MET A 1 15.92 -18.65 -73.71
C MET A 1 16.15 -17.51 -72.74
N LEU A 2 17.01 -16.50 -73.02
CA LEU A 2 16.81 -15.27 -73.85
C LEU A 2 15.56 -14.46 -73.40
N LEU A 3 15.72 -13.38 -72.61
CA LEU A 3 16.02 -11.92 -72.93
C LEU A 3 14.75 -11.20 -73.45
N ASP A 4 14.34 -9.95 -73.16
CA ASP A 4 14.84 -8.64 -72.62
C ASP A 4 13.62 -7.85 -72.05
N GLY A 5 13.68 -6.89 -71.10
CA GLY A 5 13.94 -5.42 -71.26
C GLY A 5 12.76 -4.62 -71.88
N PRO A 6 12.42 -3.33 -71.52
CA PRO A 6 13.27 -2.27 -70.96
C PRO A 6 12.69 -1.26 -69.90
N GLU A 7 13.63 -0.61 -69.20
CA GLU A 7 13.82 0.82 -68.79
C GLU A 7 12.76 1.73 -68.10
N ARG A 8 13.02 1.95 -66.80
CA ARG A 8 13.30 3.20 -66.03
C ARG A 8 12.78 4.59 -66.50
N ARG A 9 12.15 5.31 -65.55
CA ARG A 9 12.33 6.76 -65.34
C ARG A 9 12.53 7.10 -63.85
N ARG A 10 13.58 7.88 -63.55
CA ARG A 10 13.90 8.44 -62.22
C ARG A 10 13.30 9.85 -62.08
N PRO A 11 12.93 10.31 -60.87
CA PRO A 11 12.61 11.71 -60.62
C PRO A 11 13.86 12.58 -60.36
N SER A 12 13.80 13.81 -60.85
CA SER A 12 14.84 14.86 -60.82
C SER A 12 14.98 15.56 -59.45
N PRO A 13 16.13 16.22 -59.16
CA PRO A 13 16.47 16.77 -57.84
C PRO A 13 15.86 18.17 -57.57
N PRO A 14 15.83 18.63 -56.30
CA PRO A 14 15.34 19.96 -55.94
C PRO A 14 16.33 21.08 -56.29
N GLY A 15 15.77 22.23 -56.67
CA GLY A 15 16.46 23.45 -57.09
C GLY A 15 17.13 24.27 -55.97
N PRO A 16 17.75 25.41 -56.32
CA PRO A 16 18.88 25.99 -55.59
C PRO A 16 18.48 26.88 -54.41
N ARG A 17 19.36 26.92 -53.40
CA ARG A 17 19.38 27.88 -52.30
C ARG A 17 19.94 29.23 -52.76
N PRO A 18 19.41 30.37 -52.27
CA PRO A 18 20.19 31.59 -52.20
C PRO A 18 20.99 31.64 -50.89
N ALA A 19 22.27 31.99 -51.02
CA ALA A 19 23.16 32.39 -49.93
C ALA A 19 23.12 33.92 -49.76
N GLY A 20 23.19 34.42 -48.53
CA GLY A 20 23.24 35.85 -48.25
C GLY A 20 23.48 36.21 -46.77
N TRP A 21 24.74 36.15 -46.29
CA TRP A 21 25.45 36.97 -45.27
C TRP A 21 24.65 37.81 -44.25
N ALA A 22 25.01 38.06 -42.99
CA ALA A 22 26.00 37.61 -42.00
C ALA A 22 25.76 38.46 -40.72
N GLN A 23 26.15 37.92 -39.55
CA GLN A 23 26.56 38.60 -38.29
C GLN A 23 25.54 39.24 -37.30
N GLY A 24 25.83 38.98 -36.01
CA GLY A 24 25.28 39.60 -34.79
C GLY A 24 24.42 38.62 -33.99
N GLY A 25 24.89 37.92 -32.94
CA GLY A 25 25.57 38.47 -31.78
C GLY A 25 24.52 38.82 -30.72
N GLY A 26 24.19 37.88 -29.84
CA GLY A 26 23.20 38.09 -28.77
C GLY A 26 22.90 36.80 -28.03
N ALA A 27 23.72 36.49 -27.03
CA ALA A 27 23.43 35.48 -26.03
C ALA A 27 22.13 35.85 -25.29
N GLY A 28 21.15 34.97 -25.35
CA GLY A 28 19.95 35.00 -24.52
C GLY A 28 19.80 33.64 -23.88
N GLU A 29 20.51 33.43 -22.77
CA GLU A 29 20.27 32.33 -21.84
C GLU A 29 18.79 32.37 -21.40
N ALA A 30 18.06 31.29 -21.67
CA ALA A 30 16.77 31.06 -21.05
C ALA A 30 17.01 30.53 -19.63
N PRO A 31 16.47 31.18 -18.58
CA PRO A 31 16.69 30.74 -17.22
C PRO A 31 15.74 29.57 -16.94
N TRP A 32 16.27 28.35 -16.87
CA TRP A 32 15.65 27.29 -16.09
C TRP A 32 15.88 27.63 -14.61
N GLY A 33 15.10 28.60 -14.12
CA GLY A 33 14.94 28.79 -12.68
C GLY A 33 14.24 27.56 -12.13
N GLU A 34 14.90 26.87 -11.21
CA GLU A 34 14.25 25.87 -10.37
C GLU A 34 13.03 26.52 -9.68
N PRO A 35 11.82 25.96 -9.82
CA PRO A 35 10.75 26.26 -8.87
C PRO A 35 10.96 25.33 -7.68
N GLY A 36 11.70 25.83 -6.69
CA GLY A 36 11.57 25.39 -5.31
C GLY A 36 10.17 25.74 -4.82
N CYS A 37 9.21 24.85 -5.10
CA CYS A 37 7.94 24.76 -4.42
C CYS A 37 7.46 23.33 -4.67
N GLU A 38 7.93 22.38 -3.85
CA GLU A 38 7.25 21.10 -3.77
C GLU A 38 5.78 21.41 -3.41
N PRO A 39 4.79 20.91 -4.16
CA PRO A 39 3.40 21.14 -3.82
C PRO A 39 3.19 20.61 -2.40
N GLY A 40 2.77 21.50 -1.49
CA GLY A 40 2.41 21.12 -0.14
C GLY A 40 1.34 20.03 -0.16
N PRO A 41 1.14 19.31 0.97
CA PRO A 41 0.09 18.30 1.07
C PRO A 41 -1.23 18.89 0.61
N ILE A 42 -2.09 18.08 -0.01
CA ILE A 42 -3.45 18.51 -0.39
C ILE A 42 -4.11 19.00 0.89
N ALA A 43 -4.06 20.30 1.11
CA ALA A 43 -4.62 20.94 2.27
C ALA A 43 -6.12 20.71 2.14
N ALA A 44 -6.71 20.01 3.10
CA ALA A 44 -8.13 20.14 3.34
C ALA A 44 -8.40 21.65 3.42
N GLU A 45 -9.20 22.19 2.50
CA GLU A 45 -9.48 23.63 2.38
C GLU A 45 -10.28 24.19 3.58
N ASP A 46 -10.21 23.54 4.74
CA ASP A 46 -10.91 23.89 5.97
C ASP A 46 -9.89 24.04 7.11
N ARG A 47 -9.49 25.28 7.40
CA ARG A 47 -8.43 25.63 8.37
C ARG A 47 -8.76 25.25 9.83
N GLY A 48 -9.89 24.59 10.11
CA GLY A 48 -10.31 24.18 11.45
C GLY A 48 -9.96 22.74 11.85
N PHE A 49 -9.80 21.81 10.90
CA PHE A 49 -9.64 20.38 11.22
C PHE A 49 -8.52 19.74 10.39
N ALA A 50 -7.27 19.92 10.81
CA ALA A 50 -6.11 19.27 10.21
C ALA A 50 -5.73 18.01 11.00
N LEU A 51 -5.72 16.86 10.34
CA LEU A 51 -5.21 15.62 10.93
C LEU A 51 -3.68 15.68 11.07
N PRO A 52 -3.10 14.99 12.07
CA PRO A 52 -1.66 14.76 12.10
C PRO A 52 -1.22 13.94 10.87
N PRO A 53 0.08 13.93 10.53
CA PRO A 53 0.60 13.03 9.49
C PRO A 53 0.17 11.58 9.78
N LEU A 54 -0.48 10.97 8.78
CA LEU A 54 -1.08 9.64 8.92
C LEU A 54 0.00 8.58 9.11
N VAL A 55 -0.31 7.50 9.82
CA VAL A 55 0.50 6.28 9.80
C VAL A 55 -0.28 5.25 9.02
N ASP A 56 0.19 4.96 7.81
CA ASP A 56 -0.38 3.90 7.00
C ASP A 56 0.11 2.56 7.53
N GLN A 57 -0.77 1.88 8.28
CA GLN A 57 -0.42 0.64 8.96
C GLN A 57 -0.33 -0.56 8.02
N HIS A 58 -0.83 -0.45 6.78
CA HIS A 58 -0.79 -1.55 5.83
C HIS A 58 -0.84 -1.06 4.38
N GLY A 59 0.23 -1.32 3.64
CA GLY A 59 0.33 -1.10 2.21
C GLY A 59 1.40 -1.99 1.57
N LEU A 60 1.55 -1.87 0.27
CA LEU A 60 2.53 -2.59 -0.53
C LEU A 60 3.34 -1.61 -1.40
N GLY A 61 4.50 -2.05 -1.87
CA GLY A 61 5.34 -1.25 -2.76
C GLY A 61 4.62 -0.75 -4.02
N VAL A 62 5.19 0.28 -4.63
CA VAL A 62 4.73 0.86 -5.90
C VAL A 62 5.55 0.30 -7.07
N SER A 63 4.99 0.33 -8.28
CA SER A 63 5.70 -0.09 -9.48
C SER A 63 6.81 0.89 -9.84
N HIS A 64 7.98 0.37 -10.17
CA HIS A 64 9.15 1.19 -10.57
C HIS A 64 8.98 1.87 -11.94
N GLY A 65 8.17 1.29 -12.82
CA GLY A 65 8.09 1.65 -14.23
C GLY A 65 6.98 2.63 -14.57
N GLU A 66 7.10 3.23 -15.76
CA GLU A 66 5.98 3.91 -16.40
C GLU A 66 4.92 2.91 -16.86
N LEU A 67 3.67 3.34 -16.75
CA LEU A 67 2.52 2.51 -17.11
C LEU A 67 1.81 3.12 -18.32
N GLY A 68 1.56 2.29 -19.33
CA GLY A 68 0.60 2.63 -20.38
C GLY A 68 -0.83 2.61 -19.83
N LEU A 69 -1.76 3.20 -20.58
CA LEU A 69 -3.18 3.27 -20.20
C LEU A 69 -3.75 1.91 -19.79
N GLY A 70 -3.53 0.86 -20.59
CA GLY A 70 -4.07 -0.48 -20.30
C GLY A 70 -3.51 -1.12 -19.02
N SER A 71 -2.20 -0.97 -18.75
CA SER A 71 -1.57 -1.48 -17.53
C SER A 71 -2.05 -0.70 -16.30
N PHE A 72 -2.17 0.63 -16.41
CA PHE A 72 -2.69 1.48 -15.35
C PHE A 72 -4.15 1.14 -15.02
N GLU A 73 -5.00 0.99 -16.04
CA GLU A 73 -6.40 0.57 -15.85
C GLU A 73 -6.52 -0.82 -15.26
N SER A 74 -5.64 -1.76 -15.62
CA SER A 74 -5.63 -3.10 -15.02
C SER A 74 -5.29 -3.07 -13.53
N LEU A 75 -4.40 -2.16 -13.12
CA LEU A 75 -4.08 -1.96 -11.71
C LEU A 75 -5.22 -1.25 -10.96
N LEU A 76 -5.91 -0.28 -11.58
CA LEU A 76 -7.14 0.30 -11.02
C LEU A 76 -8.24 -0.75 -10.85
N ALA A 77 -8.43 -1.61 -11.84
CA ALA A 77 -9.39 -2.71 -11.79
C ALA A 77 -9.12 -3.62 -10.58
N THR A 78 -7.85 -4.03 -10.44
CA THR A 78 -7.39 -4.89 -9.35
C THR A 78 -7.61 -4.22 -7.99
N ALA A 79 -7.30 -2.93 -7.87
CA ALA A 79 -7.53 -2.16 -6.64
C ALA A 79 -9.01 -2.09 -6.25
N GLY A 80 -9.92 -2.05 -7.23
CA GLY A 80 -11.37 -2.10 -7.02
C GLY A 80 -11.96 -3.51 -6.90
N GLY A 81 -11.12 -4.55 -6.80
CA GLY A 81 -11.58 -5.95 -6.72
C GLY A 81 -12.21 -6.49 -8.02
N SER A 82 -12.02 -5.80 -9.14
CA SER A 82 -12.51 -6.23 -10.45
C SER A 82 -11.44 -7.03 -11.20
N HIS A 83 -11.89 -8.10 -11.86
CA HIS A 83 -11.04 -8.92 -12.72
C HIS A 83 -11.53 -8.84 -14.17
N GLY A 84 -10.62 -8.53 -15.09
CA GLY A 84 -10.91 -8.45 -16.52
C GLY A 84 -11.09 -7.03 -17.03
N ALA A 85 -11.59 -6.92 -18.27
CA ALA A 85 -11.78 -5.64 -18.95
C ALA A 85 -12.97 -4.86 -18.38
N ALA A 86 -12.92 -3.54 -18.48
CA ALA A 86 -14.06 -2.69 -18.19
C ALA A 86 -15.26 -3.04 -19.11
N PRO A 87 -16.51 -2.82 -18.66
CA PRO A 87 -17.68 -2.97 -19.51
C PRO A 87 -17.54 -2.24 -20.85
N PRO A 88 -18.08 -2.77 -21.97
CA PRO A 88 -17.93 -2.16 -23.28
C PRO A 88 -18.33 -0.68 -23.30
N GLY A 89 -17.43 0.18 -23.81
CA GLY A 89 -17.64 1.63 -23.88
C GLY A 89 -17.28 2.40 -22.60
N THR A 90 -16.73 1.74 -21.58
CA THR A 90 -16.29 2.35 -20.31
C THR A 90 -14.82 2.04 -20.02
N THR A 91 -14.28 2.68 -19.00
CA THR A 91 -12.91 2.49 -18.50
C THR A 91 -12.91 2.33 -16.98
N PHE A 92 -11.82 1.84 -16.40
CA PHE A 92 -11.71 1.82 -14.93
C PHE A 92 -11.55 3.22 -14.31
N PHE A 93 -11.33 4.26 -15.13
CA PHE A 93 -11.42 5.66 -14.69
C PHE A 93 -12.86 6.11 -14.39
N ASP A 94 -13.88 5.36 -14.82
CA ASP A 94 -15.30 5.63 -14.54
C ASP A 94 -15.76 5.03 -13.19
N THR A 95 -14.86 4.39 -12.45
CA THR A 95 -15.11 3.88 -11.08
C THR A 95 -14.94 4.97 -10.02
N TRP A 96 -15.42 4.74 -8.80
CA TRP A 96 -15.17 5.64 -7.66
C TRP A 96 -13.67 5.92 -7.45
N THR A 97 -12.84 4.87 -7.53
CA THR A 97 -11.39 5.02 -7.45
C THR A 97 -10.83 5.85 -8.60
N GLY A 98 -11.29 5.60 -9.83
CA GLY A 98 -10.91 6.37 -11.01
C GLY A 98 -11.26 7.86 -10.92
N LEU A 99 -12.47 8.17 -10.45
CA LEU A 99 -12.91 9.54 -10.20
C LEU A 99 -12.09 10.21 -9.10
N ALA A 100 -11.76 9.47 -8.04
CA ALA A 100 -10.92 9.96 -6.95
C ALA A 100 -9.48 10.24 -7.41
N VAL A 101 -8.89 9.37 -8.24
CA VAL A 101 -7.59 9.62 -8.88
C VAL A 101 -7.64 10.94 -9.64
N ARG A 102 -8.65 11.12 -10.50
CA ARG A 102 -8.80 12.36 -11.28
C ARG A 102 -9.05 13.59 -10.41
N ARG A 103 -9.63 13.45 -9.23
CA ARG A 103 -9.86 14.56 -8.31
C ARG A 103 -8.57 15.01 -7.62
N TRP A 104 -7.82 14.07 -7.03
CA TRP A 104 -6.74 14.41 -6.09
C TRP A 104 -5.33 14.27 -6.67
N CYS A 105 -5.09 13.40 -7.64
CA CYS A 105 -3.73 13.16 -8.15
C CYS A 105 -3.23 14.24 -9.14
N PRO A 106 -4.03 14.73 -10.12
CA PRO A 106 -3.55 15.71 -11.10
C PRO A 106 -2.98 17.00 -10.48
N PRO A 107 -3.59 17.62 -9.44
CA PRO A 107 -3.03 18.82 -8.81
C PRO A 107 -1.61 18.63 -8.27
N LEU A 108 -1.28 17.45 -7.73
CA LEU A 108 0.07 17.12 -7.24
C LEU A 108 1.11 17.05 -8.37
N LEU A 109 0.65 16.87 -9.61
CA LEU A 109 1.49 16.87 -10.81
C LEU A 109 1.42 18.20 -11.58
N GLY A 110 0.80 19.24 -11.01
CA GLY A 110 0.65 20.56 -11.65
C GLY A 110 -0.45 20.62 -12.72
N LEU A 111 -1.41 19.70 -12.70
CA LEU A 111 -2.56 19.67 -13.60
C LEU A 111 -3.83 20.14 -12.89
N GLU A 112 -4.82 20.55 -13.68
CA GLU A 112 -6.17 20.81 -13.16
C GLU A 112 -6.84 19.52 -12.66
N ALA A 113 -7.54 19.63 -11.53
CA ALA A 113 -8.39 18.56 -11.04
C ALA A 113 -9.42 18.14 -12.12
N HIS A 114 -9.77 16.86 -12.14
CA HIS A 114 -10.69 16.24 -13.09
C HIS A 114 -10.24 16.27 -14.55
N CYS A 115 -8.96 16.53 -14.84
CA CYS A 115 -8.44 16.40 -16.21
C CYS A 115 -8.69 14.97 -16.76
N THR A 116 -8.67 14.84 -18.09
CA THR A 116 -8.96 13.56 -18.74
C THR A 116 -7.89 12.52 -18.42
N PRO A 117 -8.23 11.21 -18.36
CA PRO A 117 -7.25 10.15 -18.09
C PRO A 117 -6.04 10.19 -19.02
N VAL A 118 -6.26 10.47 -20.31
CA VAL A 118 -5.19 10.59 -21.32
C VAL A 118 -4.25 11.75 -20.99
N ARG A 119 -4.78 12.91 -20.60
CA ARG A 119 -3.96 14.07 -20.22
C ARG A 119 -3.17 13.79 -18.94
N TYR A 120 -3.79 13.15 -17.94
CA TYR A 120 -3.14 12.75 -16.70
C TYR A 120 -1.95 11.82 -16.97
N LEU A 121 -2.17 10.72 -17.71
CA LEU A 121 -1.11 9.75 -17.98
C LEU A 121 -0.01 10.30 -18.91
N ALA A 122 -0.34 11.20 -19.84
CA ALA A 122 0.65 11.88 -20.65
C ALA A 122 1.59 12.73 -19.79
N ALA A 123 1.05 13.57 -18.91
CA ALA A 123 1.87 14.40 -18.01
C ALA A 123 2.68 13.55 -17.01
N ARG A 124 2.08 12.48 -16.48
CA ARG A 124 2.78 11.51 -15.62
C ARG A 124 4.01 10.95 -16.33
N ARG A 125 3.85 10.54 -17.59
CA ARG A 125 4.94 10.02 -18.44
C ARG A 125 5.98 11.07 -18.80
N GLU A 126 5.58 12.32 -19.02
CA GLU A 126 6.51 13.44 -19.27
C GLU A 126 7.39 13.74 -18.04
N LEU A 127 6.83 13.62 -16.83
CA LEU A 127 7.58 13.77 -15.58
C LEU A 127 8.52 12.58 -15.31
N GLY A 128 8.10 11.37 -15.71
CA GLY A 128 8.78 10.12 -15.42
C GLY A 128 8.40 9.51 -14.07
N ALA A 129 8.40 8.18 -14.00
CA ALA A 129 7.73 7.42 -12.95
C ALA A 129 8.29 7.73 -11.57
N TYR A 130 9.62 7.87 -11.49
CA TYR A 130 10.32 8.25 -10.27
C TYR A 130 9.85 9.61 -9.74
N ARG A 131 9.80 10.64 -10.58
CA ARG A 131 9.40 12.00 -10.17
C ARG A 131 7.92 12.07 -9.84
N ALA A 132 7.06 11.45 -10.65
CA ALA A 132 5.63 11.38 -10.40
C ALA A 132 5.33 10.68 -9.05
N THR A 133 6.00 9.55 -8.79
CA THR A 133 5.87 8.81 -7.51
C THR A 133 6.26 9.68 -6.31
N ARG A 134 7.39 10.40 -6.37
CA ARG A 134 7.80 11.32 -5.29
C ARG A 134 6.76 12.39 -5.02
N LEU A 135 6.26 13.06 -6.06
CA LEU A 135 5.26 14.12 -5.92
C LEU A 135 3.96 13.60 -5.29
N LEU A 136 3.50 12.42 -5.71
CA LEU A 136 2.29 11.80 -5.17
C LEU A 136 2.46 11.36 -3.72
N LEU A 137 3.54 10.64 -3.39
CA LEU A 137 3.77 10.12 -2.05
C LEU A 137 4.09 11.22 -1.02
N ARG A 138 4.78 12.29 -1.42
CA ARG A 138 5.03 13.44 -0.55
C ARG A 138 3.78 14.30 -0.35
N GLY A 139 2.91 14.35 -1.36
CA GLY A 139 1.68 15.14 -1.35
C GLY A 139 0.48 14.49 -0.63
N CYS A 140 0.55 13.21 -0.26
CA CYS A 140 -0.60 12.47 0.31
C CYS A 140 -0.83 12.71 1.81
N GLY A 141 0.14 13.28 2.54
CA GLY A 141 0.02 13.54 3.98
C GLY A 141 0.26 12.33 4.90
N ILE A 142 0.80 11.24 4.38
CA ILE A 142 1.25 10.08 5.17
C ILE A 142 2.65 10.35 5.70
N GLY A 143 2.84 10.24 7.01
CA GLY A 143 4.10 10.48 7.71
C GLY A 143 4.86 9.22 8.12
N ALA A 144 4.28 8.03 7.99
CA ALA A 144 4.98 6.76 8.12
C ALA A 144 4.24 5.63 7.40
N TYR A 145 4.98 4.68 6.84
CA TYR A 145 4.44 3.56 6.06
C TYR A 145 4.86 2.22 6.67
N LEU A 146 3.92 1.28 6.75
CA LEU A 146 4.20 -0.10 7.11
C LEU A 146 3.90 -0.98 5.90
N LEU A 147 4.95 -1.52 5.29
CA LEU A 147 4.87 -2.26 4.03
C LEU A 147 5.01 -3.75 4.25
N GLU A 148 4.05 -4.50 3.72
CA GLU A 148 4.15 -5.94 3.64
C GLU A 148 5.23 -6.36 2.64
N THR A 149 6.20 -7.17 3.09
CA THR A 149 7.26 -7.73 2.26
C THR A 149 6.86 -9.08 1.66
N GLY A 150 7.65 -9.57 0.70
CA GLY A 150 7.35 -10.82 0.01
C GLY A 150 6.40 -10.68 -1.19
N THR A 151 6.15 -9.45 -1.62
CA THR A 151 5.39 -9.14 -2.84
C THR A 151 6.32 -9.15 -4.06
N ALA A 152 5.76 -9.37 -5.26
CA ALA A 152 6.51 -9.52 -6.52
C ALA A 152 7.69 -8.53 -6.64
N ALA A 153 8.84 -9.02 -7.13
CA ALA A 153 10.11 -8.28 -7.26
C ALA A 153 10.03 -6.99 -8.11
N GLU A 154 8.86 -6.72 -8.70
CA GLU A 154 8.57 -5.55 -9.52
C GLU A 154 8.14 -4.31 -8.70
N LEU A 155 7.86 -4.48 -7.40
CA LEU A 155 7.45 -3.41 -6.50
C LEU A 155 8.62 -2.88 -5.66
N THR A 156 8.56 -1.60 -5.31
CA THR A 156 9.56 -0.95 -4.44
C THR A 156 9.62 -1.62 -3.07
N SER A 157 10.83 -1.77 -2.54
CA SER A 157 11.10 -2.08 -1.14
C SER A 157 10.65 -0.95 -0.20
N ALA A 158 10.61 -1.22 1.11
CA ALA A 158 10.37 -0.20 2.12
C ALA A 158 11.43 0.92 2.05
N HIS A 159 12.69 0.59 1.82
CA HIS A 159 13.75 1.58 1.70
C HIS A 159 13.54 2.53 0.50
N GLU A 160 13.19 1.98 -0.66
CA GLU A 160 12.91 2.78 -1.86
C GLU A 160 11.67 3.65 -1.67
N LEU A 161 10.61 3.12 -1.05
CA LEU A 161 9.40 3.89 -0.75
C LEU A 161 9.69 5.02 0.25
N ALA A 162 10.48 4.76 1.30
CA ALA A 162 10.87 5.77 2.28
C ALA A 162 11.60 6.95 1.63
N SER A 163 12.55 6.65 0.74
CA SER A 163 13.29 7.66 -0.04
C SER A 163 12.35 8.47 -0.95
N ALA A 164 11.43 7.79 -1.64
CA ALA A 164 10.48 8.44 -2.52
C ALA A 164 9.51 9.37 -1.74
N ALA A 165 8.95 8.88 -0.65
CA ALA A 165 7.96 9.55 0.19
C ALA A 165 8.55 10.61 1.13
N ASP A 166 9.86 10.60 1.38
CA ASP A 166 10.51 11.42 2.41
C ASP A 166 9.93 11.19 3.82
N ALA A 167 9.64 9.92 4.11
CA ALA A 167 9.01 9.50 5.35
C ALA A 167 9.53 8.11 5.75
N PRO A 168 9.57 7.76 7.05
CA PRO A 168 9.96 6.43 7.49
C PRO A 168 9.02 5.37 6.92
N ALA A 169 9.60 4.31 6.34
CA ALA A 169 8.89 3.10 5.98
C ALA A 169 9.48 1.91 6.74
N HIS A 170 8.60 1.05 7.25
CA HIS A 170 8.92 -0.10 8.08
C HIS A 170 8.43 -1.37 7.41
N GLU A 171 9.15 -2.47 7.63
CA GLU A 171 8.82 -3.76 7.04
C GLU A 171 7.91 -4.59 7.95
N ILE A 172 6.86 -5.13 7.34
CA ILE A 172 6.03 -6.21 7.87
C ILE A 172 6.36 -7.47 7.08
N VAL A 173 6.84 -8.51 7.75
CA VAL A 173 7.25 -9.73 7.06
C VAL A 173 6.07 -10.66 6.87
N ARG A 174 5.74 -10.97 5.61
CA ARG A 174 4.72 -11.96 5.30
C ARG A 174 5.28 -13.38 5.46
N LEU A 175 4.58 -14.22 6.23
CA LEU A 175 5.09 -15.54 6.62
C LEU A 175 5.09 -16.55 5.47
N GLU A 176 4.09 -16.48 4.58
CA GLU A 176 3.95 -17.43 3.47
C GLU A 176 5.12 -17.29 2.48
N PRO A 177 5.45 -16.11 1.94
CA PRO A 177 6.62 -15.94 1.07
C PRO A 177 7.95 -16.26 1.78
N LEU A 178 8.06 -15.95 3.08
CA LEU A 178 9.24 -16.30 3.87
C LEU A 178 9.45 -17.83 3.90
N ALA A 179 8.38 -18.59 4.18
CA ALA A 179 8.42 -20.04 4.20
C ALA A 179 8.68 -20.63 2.80
N GLU A 180 8.08 -20.06 1.75
CA GLU A 180 8.30 -20.46 0.36
C GLU A 180 9.78 -20.30 -0.06
N GLN A 181 10.40 -19.17 0.28
CA GLN A 181 11.82 -18.90 0.02
C GLN A 181 12.74 -19.87 0.78
N VAL A 182 12.44 -20.16 2.04
CA VAL A 182 13.18 -21.16 2.82
C VAL A 182 13.03 -22.55 2.20
N ALA A 183 11.82 -22.90 1.77
CA ALA A 183 11.58 -24.19 1.13
C ALA A 183 12.30 -24.32 -0.22
N ASP A 184 12.53 -23.21 -0.95
CA ASP A 184 13.28 -23.21 -2.22
C ASP A 184 14.76 -23.57 -2.06
N THR A 185 15.30 -23.43 -0.85
CA THR A 185 16.71 -23.68 -0.51
C THR A 185 16.91 -24.86 0.44
N SER A 186 15.83 -25.43 0.98
CA SER A 186 15.89 -26.54 1.95
C SER A 186 15.85 -27.90 1.25
N GLY A 187 16.80 -28.78 1.58
CA GLY A 187 16.91 -30.12 0.97
C GLY A 187 16.10 -31.21 1.68
N THR A 188 15.70 -31.00 2.93
CA THR A 188 14.93 -31.96 3.72
C THR A 188 13.82 -31.28 4.52
N VAL A 189 12.84 -32.06 4.99
CA VAL A 189 11.79 -31.59 5.91
C VAL A 189 12.37 -31.04 7.21
N GLY A 190 13.45 -31.66 7.71
CA GLY A 190 14.12 -31.19 8.93
C GLY A 190 14.77 -29.83 8.73
N ASP A 191 15.49 -29.66 7.61
CA ASP A 191 16.14 -28.40 7.27
C ASP A 191 15.10 -27.30 7.04
N PHE A 192 14.00 -27.59 6.34
CA PHE A 192 12.93 -26.63 6.13
C PHE A 192 12.38 -26.10 7.47
N LEU A 193 11.97 -26.98 8.39
CA LEU A 193 11.41 -26.55 9.67
C LEU A 193 12.43 -25.77 10.52
N GLY A 194 13.69 -26.22 10.55
CA GLY A 194 14.76 -25.51 11.27
C GLY A 194 15.06 -24.13 10.67
N ASN A 195 15.26 -24.08 9.35
CA ASN A 195 15.57 -22.85 8.63
C ASN A 195 14.42 -21.85 8.68
N THR A 196 13.16 -22.30 8.68
CA THR A 196 12.00 -21.41 8.80
C THR A 196 11.95 -20.77 10.19
N ALA A 197 12.25 -21.52 11.26
CA ALA A 197 12.33 -20.95 12.60
C ALA A 197 13.46 -19.91 12.71
N GLU A 198 14.64 -20.21 12.16
CA GLU A 198 15.77 -19.27 12.11
C GLU A 198 15.48 -18.02 11.27
N ALA A 199 14.81 -18.19 10.12
CA ALA A 199 14.41 -17.09 9.26
C ALA A 199 13.40 -16.17 9.96
N LEU A 200 12.41 -16.73 10.67
CA LEU A 200 11.46 -15.97 11.47
C LEU A 200 12.17 -15.21 12.60
N TYR A 201 13.06 -15.87 13.33
CA TYR A 201 13.83 -15.24 14.41
C TYR A 201 14.72 -14.10 13.90
N THR A 202 15.31 -14.27 12.73
CA THR A 202 16.09 -13.23 12.05
C THR A 202 15.19 -12.07 11.61
N ALA A 203 14.04 -12.37 11.01
CA ALA A 203 13.04 -11.39 10.61
C ALA A 203 12.54 -10.52 11.79
N ALA A 204 12.33 -11.14 12.95
CA ALA A 204 11.88 -10.45 14.16
C ALA A 204 12.87 -9.38 14.68
N ARG A 205 14.12 -9.35 14.20
CA ARG A 205 15.11 -8.33 14.60
C ARG A 205 14.96 -7.00 13.86
N TYR A 206 14.30 -6.99 12.70
CA TYR A 206 14.15 -5.78 11.87
C TYR A 206 12.70 -5.48 11.50
N ALA A 207 11.82 -6.48 11.45
CA ALA A 207 10.41 -6.29 11.15
C ALA A 207 9.69 -5.61 12.33
N VAL A 208 8.74 -4.72 12.03
CA VAL A 208 7.87 -4.13 13.07
C VAL A 208 6.64 -5.00 13.38
N ALA A 209 6.32 -5.93 12.47
CA ALA A 209 5.22 -6.89 12.61
C ALA A 209 5.42 -8.06 11.63
N PHE A 210 4.60 -9.10 11.82
CA PHE A 210 4.41 -10.16 10.82
C PHE A 210 3.03 -10.05 10.18
N ALA A 211 2.87 -10.57 8.97
CA ALA A 211 1.58 -10.73 8.31
C ALA A 211 1.37 -12.18 7.87
N CYS A 212 0.13 -12.67 7.96
CA CYS A 212 -0.21 -13.97 7.41
C CYS A 212 -1.70 -14.11 7.08
N ALA A 213 -2.01 -15.00 6.14
CA ALA A 213 -3.34 -15.55 5.97
C ALA A 213 -3.72 -16.47 7.17
N PRO A 214 -5.00 -16.57 7.51
CA PRO A 214 -5.44 -17.46 8.58
C PRO A 214 -5.29 -18.92 8.18
N GLY A 215 -4.58 -19.70 8.99
CA GLY A 215 -4.60 -21.17 8.91
C GLY A 215 -5.94 -21.70 9.41
N LEU A 216 -6.90 -21.89 8.49
CA LEU A 216 -8.26 -22.34 8.85
C LEU A 216 -8.25 -23.74 9.50
N GLY A 217 -9.10 -23.94 10.50
CA GLY A 217 -9.27 -25.22 11.20
C GLY A 217 -9.21 -25.07 12.72
N ASP A 218 -8.58 -26.04 13.39
CA ASP A 218 -8.33 -26.00 14.84
C ASP A 218 -7.55 -24.73 15.22
N ALA A 219 -7.95 -24.09 16.31
CA ALA A 219 -7.29 -22.90 16.86
C ALA A 219 -5.98 -23.23 17.57
N GLN A 220 -5.82 -24.46 18.07
CA GLN A 220 -4.65 -24.86 18.85
C GLN A 220 -3.38 -25.00 17.99
N PRO A 221 -2.20 -24.78 18.58
CA PRO A 221 -0.94 -25.00 17.87
C PRO A 221 -0.84 -26.48 17.44
N PRO A 222 -0.45 -26.76 16.18
CA PRO A 222 -0.29 -28.14 15.71
C PRO A 222 0.90 -28.80 16.41
N ASP A 223 0.78 -30.10 16.70
CA ASP A 223 1.88 -30.86 17.28
C ASP A 223 3.03 -31.10 16.27
N ALA A 224 4.24 -31.33 16.77
CA ALA A 224 5.43 -31.49 15.94
C ALA A 224 5.31 -32.63 14.89
N PRO A 225 4.73 -33.82 15.21
CA PRO A 225 4.51 -34.86 14.21
C PRO A 225 3.56 -34.44 13.08
N THR A 226 2.50 -33.69 13.38
CA THR A 226 1.54 -33.21 12.38
C THR A 226 2.17 -32.16 11.49
N VAL A 227 2.95 -31.23 12.05
CA VAL A 227 3.73 -30.26 11.27
C VAL A 227 4.71 -30.96 10.34
N ARG A 228 5.47 -31.94 10.85
CA ARG A 228 6.43 -32.71 10.03
C ARG A 228 5.75 -33.43 8.86
N ARG A 229 4.60 -34.08 9.09
CA ARG A 229 3.83 -34.74 8.03
C ARG A 229 3.28 -33.75 7.01
N ALA A 230 2.85 -32.57 7.45
CA ALA A 230 2.36 -31.52 6.54
C ALA A 230 3.49 -30.97 5.68
N ALA A 231 4.64 -30.67 6.28
CA ALA A 231 5.84 -30.24 5.57
C ALA A 231 6.32 -31.29 4.55
N ASP A 232 6.35 -32.56 4.92
CA ASP A 232 6.72 -33.65 4.01
C ASP A 232 5.81 -33.72 2.78
N ARG A 233 4.48 -33.69 2.99
CA ARG A 233 3.52 -33.67 1.88
C ARG A 233 3.68 -32.44 1.00
N TRP A 234 3.70 -31.24 1.60
CA TRP A 234 3.76 -29.99 0.85
C TRP A 234 5.07 -29.89 0.06
N LEU A 235 6.22 -30.19 0.68
CA LEU A 235 7.52 -30.20 -0.01
C LEU A 235 7.59 -31.26 -1.11
N GLY A 236 6.96 -32.42 -0.93
CA GLY A 236 6.92 -33.50 -1.91
C GLY A 236 6.07 -33.20 -3.15
N THR A 237 5.05 -32.35 -3.02
CA THR A 237 4.11 -32.02 -4.12
C THR A 237 4.28 -30.61 -4.69
N ARG A 238 5.02 -29.72 -4.01
CA ARG A 238 5.13 -28.33 -4.45
C ARG A 238 5.96 -28.20 -5.72
N THR A 239 5.58 -27.23 -6.54
CA THR A 239 6.45 -26.69 -7.59
C THR A 239 7.23 -25.53 -7.01
N ARG A 240 8.49 -25.30 -7.45
CA ARG A 240 9.26 -24.12 -7.02
C ARG A 240 8.47 -22.85 -7.35
N GLY A 241 8.35 -21.94 -6.38
CA GLY A 241 7.53 -20.73 -6.49
C GLY A 241 6.01 -20.94 -6.36
N ALA A 242 5.54 -22.15 -6.03
CA ALA A 242 4.14 -22.37 -5.66
C ALA A 242 3.89 -21.81 -4.24
N GLY A 243 2.73 -21.16 -4.08
CA GLY A 243 2.32 -20.58 -2.81
C GLY A 243 2.11 -21.62 -1.72
N LEU A 244 2.35 -21.23 -0.47
CA LEU A 244 2.02 -22.03 0.70
C LEU A 244 0.52 -21.94 1.01
N ASP A 245 -0.19 -23.05 0.88
CA ASP A 245 -1.62 -23.17 1.15
C ASP A 245 -1.97 -24.27 2.18
N ASP A 246 -0.99 -25.04 2.66
CA ASP A 246 -1.25 -26.10 3.66
C ASP A 246 -1.69 -25.47 5.00
N PRO A 247 -2.91 -25.75 5.48
CA PRO A 247 -3.47 -25.09 6.66
C PRO A 247 -2.72 -25.42 7.96
N VAL A 248 -2.06 -26.58 8.05
CA VAL A 248 -1.25 -26.95 9.23
C VAL A 248 0.00 -26.09 9.27
N LEU A 249 0.66 -25.91 8.12
CA LEU A 249 1.86 -25.08 8.02
C LEU A 249 1.53 -23.61 8.25
N LEU A 250 0.46 -23.09 7.65
CA LEU A 250 -0.01 -21.72 7.89
C LEU A 250 -0.30 -21.48 9.38
N ARG A 251 -0.99 -22.42 10.05
CA ARG A 251 -1.24 -22.35 11.49
C ARG A 251 0.05 -22.44 12.31
N HIS A 252 0.99 -23.30 11.93
CA HIS A 252 2.29 -23.41 12.60
C HIS A 252 3.06 -22.07 12.52
N LEU A 253 3.14 -21.47 11.34
CA LEU A 253 3.77 -20.16 11.13
C LEU A 253 3.10 -19.07 11.97
N MET A 254 1.77 -19.03 11.96
CA MET A 254 0.99 -18.06 12.72
C MET A 254 1.26 -18.16 14.24
N TRP A 255 1.31 -19.37 14.81
CA TRP A 255 1.67 -19.56 16.21
C TRP A 255 3.13 -19.20 16.52
N ASN A 256 4.06 -19.46 15.60
CA ASN A 256 5.44 -19.02 15.77
C ASN A 256 5.54 -17.49 15.75
N ALA A 257 4.81 -16.81 14.86
CA ALA A 257 4.75 -15.34 14.83
C ALA A 257 4.18 -14.77 16.13
N VAL A 258 3.09 -15.35 16.65
CA VAL A 258 2.54 -14.97 17.96
C VAL A 258 3.58 -15.13 19.07
N ALA A 259 4.37 -16.19 19.07
CA ALA A 259 5.41 -16.42 20.06
C ALA A 259 6.56 -15.40 20.03
N THR A 260 6.71 -14.62 18.96
CA THR A 260 7.74 -13.57 18.88
C THR A 260 7.44 -12.34 19.73
N GLY A 261 6.18 -12.12 20.12
CA GLY A 261 5.75 -10.91 20.85
C GLY A 261 5.69 -9.63 20.00
N LEU A 262 5.91 -9.74 18.68
CA LEU A 262 5.68 -8.67 17.71
C LEU A 262 4.21 -8.69 17.26
N PRO A 263 3.63 -7.53 16.90
CA PRO A 263 2.29 -7.48 16.33
C PRO A 263 2.13 -8.40 15.10
N VAL A 264 0.95 -8.99 14.94
CA VAL A 264 0.63 -9.87 13.80
C VAL A 264 -0.60 -9.35 13.07
N GLN A 265 -0.42 -9.03 11.79
CA GLN A 265 -1.49 -8.71 10.84
C GLN A 265 -2.10 -10.00 10.29
N LEU A 266 -3.42 -10.12 10.40
CA LEU A 266 -4.18 -11.28 9.93
C LEU A 266 -5.03 -10.87 8.73
N HIS A 267 -4.71 -11.43 7.56
CA HIS A 267 -5.50 -11.26 6.33
C HIS A 267 -6.79 -12.08 6.41
N CYS A 268 -7.82 -11.53 7.05
CA CYS A 268 -9.04 -12.26 7.39
C CYS A 268 -10.24 -11.80 6.53
N PRO A 269 -10.44 -12.36 5.32
CA PRO A 269 -11.62 -12.02 4.51
C PRO A 269 -12.94 -12.36 5.21
N GLN A 270 -12.92 -13.33 6.15
CA GLN A 270 -14.05 -13.75 6.96
C GLN A 270 -13.64 -13.81 8.45
N PRO A 271 -13.76 -12.69 9.20
CA PRO A 271 -13.32 -12.61 10.59
C PRO A 271 -13.93 -13.66 11.53
N GLU A 272 -15.14 -14.13 11.22
CA GLU A 272 -15.81 -15.21 11.96
C GLU A 272 -15.01 -16.52 12.01
N GLN A 273 -14.22 -16.82 10.99
CA GLN A 273 -13.46 -18.07 10.89
C GLN A 273 -12.28 -18.14 11.86
N ILE A 274 -11.84 -16.98 12.38
CA ILE A 274 -10.66 -16.88 13.26
C ILE A 274 -11.03 -16.62 14.72
N ALA A 275 -12.33 -16.57 15.07
CA ALA A 275 -12.78 -16.22 16.42
C ALA A 275 -12.18 -17.13 17.51
N THR A 276 -12.08 -18.43 17.25
CA THR A 276 -11.49 -19.41 18.18
C THR A 276 -9.98 -19.19 18.35
N PHE A 277 -9.29 -18.77 17.29
CA PHE A 277 -7.87 -18.40 17.34
C PHE A 277 -7.65 -17.10 18.13
N LEU A 278 -8.52 -16.09 17.95
CA LEU A 278 -8.47 -14.86 18.75
C LEU A 278 -8.64 -15.14 20.24
N ALA A 279 -9.55 -16.06 20.59
CA ALA A 279 -9.71 -16.50 21.97
C ALA A 279 -8.49 -17.27 22.49
N ALA A 280 -7.91 -18.16 21.68
CA ALA A 280 -6.75 -18.97 22.07
C ALA A 280 -5.47 -18.16 22.29
N THR A 281 -5.37 -16.97 21.69
CA THR A 281 -4.21 -16.08 21.82
C THR A 281 -4.35 -15.06 22.95
N ALA A 282 -5.50 -15.02 23.63
CA ALA A 282 -5.74 -14.10 24.73
C ALA A 282 -4.73 -14.31 25.87
N GLY A 283 -4.09 -13.23 26.30
CA GLY A 283 -3.13 -13.26 27.41
C GLY A 283 -1.69 -13.64 27.02
N LEU A 284 -1.40 -13.90 25.75
CA LEU A 284 -0.04 -14.23 25.29
C LEU A 284 0.87 -13.00 25.08
N GLY A 285 0.33 -11.78 25.18
CA GLY A 285 1.10 -10.54 25.09
C GLY A 285 1.37 -10.03 23.66
N THR A 286 0.80 -10.67 22.65
CA THR A 286 0.92 -10.27 21.24
C THR A 286 -0.35 -9.56 20.77
N ASP A 287 -0.18 -8.39 20.17
CA ASP A 287 -1.28 -7.64 19.55
C ASP A 287 -1.59 -8.22 18.16
N LEU A 288 -2.88 -8.48 17.90
CA LEU A 288 -3.37 -8.95 16.60
C LEU A 288 -4.09 -7.82 15.88
N VAL A 289 -3.78 -7.60 14.61
CA VAL A 289 -4.43 -6.58 13.77
C VAL A 289 -5.19 -7.26 12.65
N LEU A 290 -6.50 -7.08 12.62
CA LEU A 290 -7.37 -7.67 11.61
C LEU A 290 -7.36 -6.81 10.34
N LEU A 291 -6.95 -7.43 9.23
CA LEU A 291 -7.01 -6.87 7.88
C LEU A 291 -8.12 -7.57 7.09
N PRO A 292 -9.34 -7.01 7.05
CA PRO A 292 -10.44 -7.64 6.35
C PRO A 292 -10.39 -7.37 4.84
N GLY A 293 -11.02 -8.25 4.08
CA GLY A 293 -11.33 -7.98 2.67
C GLY A 293 -12.43 -6.93 2.51
N HIS A 294 -12.76 -6.61 1.26
CA HIS A 294 -13.85 -5.68 0.91
C HIS A 294 -15.15 -6.01 1.67
N GLY A 295 -15.70 -5.02 2.37
CA GLY A 295 -16.94 -5.17 3.16
C GLY A 295 -16.79 -5.90 4.50
N GLY A 296 -15.56 -6.14 4.97
CA GLY A 296 -15.29 -6.85 6.23
C GLY A 296 -14.90 -5.95 7.42
N HIS A 297 -14.66 -4.65 7.22
CA HIS A 297 -14.18 -3.73 8.27
C HIS A 297 -15.09 -3.67 9.50
N GLU A 298 -16.41 -3.58 9.31
CA GLU A 298 -17.36 -3.55 10.41
C GLU A 298 -17.27 -4.81 11.29
N ARG A 299 -17.20 -5.99 10.66
CA ARG A 299 -17.07 -7.28 11.35
C ARG A 299 -15.74 -7.39 12.09
N ALA A 300 -14.64 -6.98 11.47
CA ALA A 300 -13.33 -6.96 12.11
C ALA A 300 -13.32 -6.07 13.37
N ALA A 301 -13.93 -4.89 13.30
CA ALA A 301 -14.01 -4.00 14.45
C ALA A 301 -14.86 -4.58 15.59
N ARG A 302 -15.97 -5.28 15.30
CA ARG A 302 -16.73 -5.98 16.35
C ARG A 302 -15.87 -7.00 17.12
N PHE A 303 -14.95 -7.70 16.45
CA PHE A 303 -13.99 -8.58 17.14
C PHE A 303 -12.97 -7.81 17.98
N ALA A 304 -12.45 -6.69 17.47
CA ALA A 304 -11.56 -5.81 18.22
C ALA A 304 -12.22 -5.20 19.47
N ALA A 305 -13.55 -5.05 19.48
CA ALA A 305 -14.30 -4.62 20.66
C ALA A 305 -14.40 -5.71 21.75
N VAL A 306 -14.37 -6.98 21.35
CA VAL A 306 -14.49 -8.13 22.27
C VAL A 306 -13.15 -8.51 22.89
N PHE A 307 -12.07 -8.50 22.12
CA PHE A 307 -10.77 -9.03 22.55
C PHE A 307 -9.76 -7.92 22.89
N PRO A 308 -9.22 -7.86 24.12
CA PRO A 308 -8.31 -6.79 24.56
C PRO A 308 -7.00 -6.67 23.80
N HIS A 309 -6.51 -7.71 23.14
CA HIS A 309 -5.28 -7.71 22.33
C HIS A 309 -5.54 -7.58 20.82
N VAL A 310 -6.81 -7.47 20.41
CA VAL A 310 -7.19 -7.39 18.99
C VAL A 310 -7.48 -5.95 18.59
N TYR A 311 -7.05 -5.59 17.39
CA TYR A 311 -7.25 -4.30 16.74
C TYR A 311 -7.81 -4.53 15.33
N ALA A 312 -8.42 -3.50 14.74
CA ALA A 312 -9.03 -3.61 13.42
C ALA A 312 -8.63 -2.46 12.51
N ASP A 313 -8.40 -2.82 11.25
CA ASP A 313 -8.24 -1.88 10.16
C ASP A 313 -9.57 -1.21 9.77
N VAL A 314 -9.55 0.10 9.56
CA VAL A 314 -10.71 0.87 9.10
C VAL A 314 -10.69 1.21 7.61
N GLY A 315 -9.57 0.93 6.93
CA GLY A 315 -9.33 1.34 5.55
C GLY A 315 -9.49 2.86 5.32
N PRO A 316 -9.73 3.28 4.07
CA PRO A 316 -9.91 4.70 3.74
C PRO A 316 -11.31 5.25 4.05
N ALA A 317 -12.27 4.40 4.45
CA ALA A 317 -13.67 4.76 4.70
C ALA A 317 -14.11 4.33 6.12
N PRO A 318 -13.80 5.12 7.16
CA PRO A 318 -13.92 4.68 8.54
C PRO A 318 -15.34 4.76 9.13
N GLN A 319 -16.32 5.30 8.40
CA GLN A 319 -17.64 5.70 8.94
C GLN A 319 -18.39 4.55 9.63
N GLU A 320 -18.41 3.38 9.00
CA GLU A 320 -19.15 2.22 9.49
C GLU A 320 -18.39 1.50 10.63
N THR A 321 -17.06 1.58 10.59
CA THR A 321 -16.15 0.86 11.49
C THR A 321 -16.00 1.56 12.84
N LEU A 322 -16.00 2.90 12.86
CA LEU A 322 -15.79 3.72 14.06
C LEU A 322 -16.81 3.48 15.17
N ARG A 323 -18.03 3.05 14.83
CA ARG A 323 -19.11 2.79 15.79
C ARG A 323 -19.00 1.43 16.47
N GLN A 324 -18.17 0.54 15.96
CA GLN A 324 -18.17 -0.87 16.36
C GLN A 324 -17.17 -1.20 17.47
N ALA A 325 -16.13 -0.38 17.62
CA ALA A 325 -15.05 -0.62 18.57
C ALA A 325 -14.56 0.68 19.21
N PRO A 326 -13.90 0.61 20.38
CA PRO A 326 -13.21 1.76 20.95
C PRO A 326 -12.25 2.39 19.93
N PHE A 327 -12.23 3.72 19.78
CA PHE A 327 -11.38 4.40 18.80
C PHE A 327 -9.89 4.06 18.91
N GLY A 328 -9.42 3.77 20.13
CA GLY A 328 -8.05 3.32 20.39
C GLY A 328 -7.73 1.90 19.89
N LYS A 329 -8.69 1.20 19.26
CA LYS A 329 -8.57 -0.13 18.64
C LYS A 329 -8.56 -0.09 17.11
N LEU A 330 -8.72 1.09 16.54
CA LEU A 330 -8.93 1.29 15.12
C LEU A 330 -7.72 1.96 14.48
N LEU A 331 -7.31 1.45 13.32
CA LEU A 331 -6.12 1.91 12.60
C LEU A 331 -6.46 2.21 11.14
N PHE A 332 -5.94 3.33 10.63
CA PHE A 332 -5.97 3.67 9.22
C PHE A 332 -4.98 2.82 8.41
N SER A 333 -5.43 2.31 7.27
CA SER A 333 -4.56 1.84 6.19
C SER A 333 -5.03 2.33 4.84
N THR A 334 -4.11 2.37 3.89
CA THR A 334 -4.44 2.56 2.48
C THR A 334 -4.78 1.25 1.78
N GLY A 335 -4.12 0.15 2.16
CA GLY A 335 -4.14 -1.09 1.39
C GLY A 335 -3.59 -0.93 -0.03
N ALA A 336 -2.88 0.17 -0.29
CA ALA A 336 -2.43 0.53 -1.64
C ALA A 336 -1.35 -0.44 -2.14
N ARG A 337 -1.42 -0.77 -3.43
CA ARG A 337 -0.46 -1.64 -4.11
C ARG A 337 -0.18 -1.10 -5.51
N ALA A 338 1.08 -1.13 -5.92
CA ALA A 338 1.57 -0.85 -7.28
C ALA A 338 1.41 0.61 -7.77
N LEU A 339 0.31 1.29 -7.47
CA LEU A 339 0.06 2.67 -7.89
C LEU A 339 0.25 3.65 -6.73
N PRO A 340 1.16 4.65 -6.84
CA PRO A 340 1.28 5.72 -5.84
C PRO A 340 -0.01 6.56 -5.72
N GLU A 341 -0.82 6.63 -6.78
CA GLU A 341 -2.12 7.30 -6.78
C GLU A 341 -3.08 6.73 -5.73
N LEU A 342 -3.00 5.43 -5.43
CA LEU A 342 -3.89 4.80 -4.46
C LEU A 342 -3.60 5.25 -3.02
N TYR A 343 -2.34 5.58 -2.71
CA TYR A 343 -1.98 6.18 -1.42
C TYR A 343 -2.63 7.56 -1.25
N VAL A 344 -2.54 8.40 -2.29
CA VAL A 344 -3.17 9.73 -2.31
C VAL A 344 -4.68 9.61 -2.13
N VAL A 345 -5.32 8.74 -2.94
CA VAL A 345 -6.76 8.52 -2.90
C VAL A 345 -7.23 8.06 -1.54
N ALA A 346 -6.56 7.07 -0.94
CA ALA A 346 -6.94 6.54 0.36
C ALA A 346 -6.75 7.56 1.48
N ALA A 347 -5.63 8.28 1.50
CA ALA A 347 -5.34 9.29 2.52
C ALA A 347 -6.31 10.47 2.45
N CYS A 348 -6.57 11.01 1.24
CA CYS A 348 -7.52 12.10 1.06
C CYS A 348 -8.95 11.69 1.40
N LEU A 349 -9.37 10.50 0.99
CA LEU A 349 -10.69 9.97 1.33
C LEU A 349 -10.85 9.85 2.85
N PHE A 350 -9.88 9.22 3.52
CA PHE A 350 -9.90 9.09 4.97
C PHE A 350 -9.97 10.45 5.67
N ALA A 351 -9.11 11.40 5.27
CA ALA A 351 -9.07 12.73 5.85
C ALA A 351 -10.40 13.49 5.70
N GLU A 352 -10.97 13.50 4.49
CA GLU A 352 -12.26 14.16 4.24
C GLU A 352 -13.39 13.52 5.07
N ARG A 353 -13.44 12.19 5.16
CA ARG A 353 -14.49 11.47 5.90
C ARG A 353 -14.34 11.65 7.40
N MET A 354 -13.12 11.62 7.94
CA MET A 354 -12.87 11.89 9.35
C MET A 354 -13.23 13.33 9.73
N ALA A 355 -12.89 14.30 8.88
CA ALA A 355 -13.26 15.70 9.11
C ALA A 355 -14.78 15.90 9.09
N GLN A 356 -15.47 15.25 8.15
CA GLN A 356 -16.93 15.26 8.09
C GLN A 356 -17.55 14.70 9.38
N LEU A 357 -17.14 13.50 9.80
CA LEU A 357 -17.66 12.86 11.02
C LEU A 357 -17.39 13.69 12.28
N ALA A 358 -16.20 14.27 12.40
CA ALA A 358 -15.86 15.11 13.53
C ALA A 358 -16.75 16.36 13.64
N ARG A 359 -17.02 17.02 12.50
CA ARG A 359 -17.95 18.16 12.46
C ARG A 359 -19.38 17.74 12.79
N GLU A 360 -19.83 16.60 12.29
CA GLU A 360 -21.16 16.05 12.60
C GLU A 360 -21.31 15.77 14.10
N TRP A 361 -20.33 15.11 14.74
CA TRP A 361 -20.35 14.86 16.19
C TRP A 361 -20.34 16.14 17.02
N ALA A 362 -19.59 17.15 16.61
CA ALA A 362 -19.56 18.44 17.27
C ALA A 362 -20.90 19.18 17.14
N ALA A 363 -21.48 19.21 15.94
CA ALA A 363 -22.76 19.84 15.67
C ALA A 363 -23.94 19.18 16.42
N GLU A 364 -23.89 17.85 16.58
CA GLU A 364 -24.87 17.06 17.34
C GLU A 364 -24.65 17.10 18.86
N GLY A 365 -23.57 17.72 19.34
CA GLY A 365 -23.22 17.77 20.76
C GLY A 365 -22.80 16.41 21.34
N VAL A 366 -22.37 15.47 20.50
CA VAL A 366 -21.85 14.15 20.92
C VAL A 366 -20.50 14.30 21.63
N CYS A 367 -19.67 15.24 21.16
CA CYS A 367 -18.40 15.59 21.79
C CYS A 367 -17.98 17.03 21.43
N THR A 368 -16.98 17.56 22.12
CA THR A 368 -16.37 18.85 21.80
C THR A 368 -15.43 18.75 20.59
N GLU A 369 -15.16 19.85 19.89
CA GLU A 369 -14.21 19.85 18.76
C GLU A 369 -12.81 19.30 19.14
N PRO A 370 -12.21 19.65 20.31
CA PRO A 370 -10.93 19.06 20.72
C PRO A 370 -11.00 17.55 20.95
N GLU A 371 -12.12 17.03 21.44
CA GLU A 371 -12.32 15.59 21.62
C GLU A 371 -12.45 14.88 20.27
N ALA A 372 -13.20 15.44 19.33
CA ALA A 372 -13.33 14.91 17.98
C ALA A 372 -11.96 14.85 17.28
N TRP A 373 -11.16 15.92 17.40
CA TRP A 373 -9.80 15.96 16.86
C TRP A 373 -8.87 14.94 17.52
N ARG A 374 -8.96 14.77 18.85
CA ARG A 374 -8.20 13.75 19.58
C ARG A 374 -8.57 12.34 19.09
N ILE A 375 -9.85 12.05 18.93
CA ILE A 375 -10.33 10.76 18.41
C ILE A 375 -9.79 10.52 17.01
N ALA A 376 -9.88 11.52 16.13
CA ALA A 376 -9.40 11.38 14.77
C ALA A 376 -7.87 11.18 14.71
N SER A 377 -7.12 11.89 15.55
CA SER A 377 -5.67 11.72 15.69
C SER A 377 -5.28 10.33 16.21
N LEU A 378 -6.09 9.73 17.08
CA LEU A 378 -5.88 8.36 17.55
C LEU A 378 -6.00 7.36 16.39
N VAL A 379 -7.05 7.44 15.58
CA VAL A 379 -7.30 6.51 14.48
C VAL A 379 -6.32 6.73 13.32
N ALA A 380 -6.01 8.00 13.02
CA ALA A 380 -5.11 8.40 11.93
C ALA A 380 -3.66 7.96 12.13
N ALA A 381 -3.18 7.93 13.37
CA ALA A 381 -1.76 7.65 13.65
C ALA A 381 -1.49 7.10 15.05
N GLY A 382 -2.18 7.62 16.08
CA GLY A 382 -1.85 7.35 17.47
C GLY A 382 -1.93 5.88 17.87
N THR A 383 -2.92 5.15 17.37
CA THR A 383 -3.09 3.71 17.64
C THR A 383 -1.98 2.90 16.98
N ALA A 384 -1.69 3.15 15.69
CA ALA A 384 -0.61 2.48 14.97
C ALA A 384 0.76 2.68 15.65
N ARG A 385 1.08 3.91 16.06
CA ARG A 385 2.35 4.20 16.77
C ARG A 385 2.51 3.37 18.05
N ARG A 386 1.42 3.16 18.81
CA ARG A 386 1.46 2.35 20.03
C ARG A 386 1.60 0.86 19.74
N VAL A 387 0.76 0.33 18.85
CA VAL A 387 0.73 -1.10 18.50
C VAL A 387 2.07 -1.54 17.92
N TYR A 388 2.59 -0.79 16.93
CA TYR A 388 3.83 -1.12 16.24
C TYR A 388 5.08 -0.52 16.90
N ARG A 389 4.95 0.09 18.08
CA ARG A 389 6.05 0.67 18.87
C ARG A 389 6.93 1.64 18.05
N LEU A 390 6.30 2.42 17.18
CA LEU A 390 7.00 3.36 16.30
C LEU A 390 7.47 4.56 17.12
N ALA A 391 8.72 4.97 16.92
CA ALA A 391 9.21 6.20 17.53
C ALA A 391 8.33 7.38 17.09
N ALA A 392 8.04 8.29 18.01
CA ALA A 392 7.49 9.59 17.63
C ALA A 392 8.55 10.26 16.75
N GLY A 393 8.24 10.51 15.48
CA GLY A 393 9.14 11.20 14.57
C GLY A 393 9.67 12.45 15.24
N ALA A 394 11.00 12.59 15.28
CA ALA A 394 11.66 13.77 15.83
C ALA A 394 11.23 14.98 14.99
N GLY A 395 10.17 15.66 15.42
CA GLY A 395 9.88 17.00 14.95
C GLY A 395 11.11 17.84 15.24
N SER A 396 11.66 18.46 14.21
CA SER A 396 12.78 19.38 14.26
C SER A 396 12.46 20.52 15.24
N SER A 397 12.80 20.32 16.51
CA SER A 397 13.07 21.40 17.44
C SER A 397 14.50 21.86 17.18
N SER A 398 14.63 22.89 16.35
CA SER A 398 15.78 23.77 16.40
C SER A 398 15.31 25.20 16.10
N ALA A 399 14.64 25.79 17.08
CA ALA A 399 14.78 27.22 17.31
C ALA A 399 16.02 27.39 18.19
N GLY A 400 17.10 27.86 17.57
CA GLY A 400 18.30 28.38 18.22
C GLY A 400 18.53 29.78 17.69
#